data_AF-A0A2P2IGI4-F1
#
_entry.id   AF-A0A2P2IGI4-F1
#
_cell.length_a   1.000
_cell.length_b   1.000
_cell.length_c   1.000
_cell.angle_alpha   90.00
_cell.angle_beta   90.00
_cell.angle_gamma   90.00
#
_symmetry.space_group_name_H-M   'P 1'
#
loop_
_entity.id
_entity.type
_entity.pdbx_description
1 polymer ?
#
loop_
_entity_poly.entity_id
_entity_poly.type
_entity_poly.pdbx_seq_one_letter_code
_entity_poly.pdbx_strand_id
1 'polypeptide(L)'
;SEPANGHILAFLTGQDEIERACELLGKRVDSLIDDGVDMPDIVILPAYAALPGGQQKKIFFPVPENCRKVVFATNIAETSLTVDGIAYVIDPGLVKQRNFNASTGIDSLMIVPISRVAAKQRAGSA
;
A
#
# COMPACT_ATOMS: atom_id res chain seq x y z
N SER A 1 18.52 14.19 8.25
CA SER A 1 17.22 14.43 8.91
C SER A 1 16.16 13.75 8.06
N GLU A 2 15.38 12.83 8.64
CA GLU A 2 14.24 12.27 7.91
C GLU A 2 13.27 13.41 7.56
N PRO A 3 12.76 13.49 6.32
CA PRO A 3 11.81 14.53 5.97
C PRO A 3 10.51 14.29 6.75
N ALA A 4 10.11 15.27 7.57
CA ALA A 4 8.87 15.21 8.35
C ALA A 4 7.61 14.93 7.50
N ASN A 5 7.69 15.08 6.17
CA ASN A 5 6.59 14.92 5.22
C ASN A 5 6.72 13.68 4.31
N GLY A 6 7.58 12.72 4.65
CA GLY A 6 7.72 11.47 3.91
C GLY A 6 6.39 10.73 3.74
N HIS A 7 6.14 10.23 2.53
CA HIS A 7 4.94 9.45 2.20
C HIS A 7 5.09 8.00 2.64
N ILE A 8 3.96 7.30 2.73
CA ILE A 8 3.88 5.95 3.26
C ILE A 8 3.41 5.00 2.16
N LEU A 9 4.11 3.87 2.02
CA LEU A 9 3.69 2.72 1.23
C LEU A 9 3.42 1.54 2.17
N ALA A 10 2.22 0.97 2.10
CA ALA A 10 1.83 -0.17 2.92
C ALA A 10 1.42 -1.36 2.04
N PHE A 11 2.06 -2.51 2.25
CA PHE A 11 1.77 -3.74 1.51
C PHE A 11 0.65 -4.53 2.18
N LEU A 12 -0.36 -4.89 1.39
CA LEU A 12 -1.49 -5.74 1.78
C LEU A 12 -1.71 -6.84 0.72
N THR A 13 -2.48 -7.87 1.05
CA THR A 13 -2.51 -9.10 0.23
C THR A 13 -3.56 -9.07 -0.88
N GLY A 14 -4.54 -8.16 -0.80
CA GLY A 14 -5.62 -8.09 -1.79
C GLY A 14 -6.50 -6.85 -1.70
N GLN A 15 -7.41 -6.75 -2.66
CA GLN A 15 -8.35 -5.63 -2.81
C GLN A 15 -9.17 -5.38 -1.53
N ASP A 16 -9.82 -6.41 -0.99
CA ASP A 16 -10.72 -6.27 0.18
C ASP A 16 -9.99 -5.70 1.40
N GLU A 17 -8.73 -6.13 1.62
CA GLU A 17 -7.89 -5.61 2.70
C GLU A 17 -7.50 -4.14 2.46
N ILE A 18 -7.17 -3.80 1.20
CA ILE A 18 -6.82 -2.43 0.81
C ILE A 18 -8.00 -1.48 0.99
N GLU A 19 -9.18 -1.84 0.48
CA GLU A 19 -10.37 -0.99 0.59
C GLU A 19 -10.77 -0.79 2.05
N ARG A 20 -10.72 -1.86 2.85
CA ARG A 20 -10.95 -1.78 4.29
C ARG A 20 -9.91 -0.91 5.00
N ALA A 21 -8.63 -1.02 4.65
CA ALA A 21 -7.58 -0.20 5.24
C ALA A 21 -7.76 1.29 4.89
N CYS A 22 -8.14 1.59 3.65
CA CYS A 22 -8.48 2.96 3.23
C CYS A 22 -9.64 3.52 4.05
N GLU A 23 -10.72 2.75 4.22
CA GLU A 23 -11.89 3.16 5.00
C GLU A 23 -11.55 3.39 6.48
N LEU A 24 -10.83 2.45 7.10
CA LEU A 24 -10.43 2.53 8.50
C LEU A 24 -9.50 3.72 8.76
N LEU A 25 -8.54 3.96 7.86
CA LEU A 25 -7.65 5.11 7.97
C LEU A 25 -8.43 6.41 7.80
N GLY A 26 -9.35 6.50 6.83
CA GLY A 26 -10.20 7.68 6.64
C GLY A 26 -11.00 8.01 7.90
N LYS A 27 -11.71 7.03 8.45
CA LYS A 27 -12.46 7.18 9.72
C LYS A 27 -11.57 7.63 10.88
N ARG A 28 -10.33 7.11 10.94
CA ARG A 28 -9.39 7.49 12.00
C ARG A 28 -8.90 8.93 11.82
N VAL A 29 -8.63 9.35 10.59
CA VAL A 29 -8.24 10.73 10.27
C VAL A 29 -9.37 11.69 10.63
N ASP A 30 -10.61 11.40 10.22
CA ASP A 30 -11.78 12.22 10.56
C ASP A 30 -11.93 12.39 12.08
N SER A 31 -11.83 11.28 12.83
CA SER A 31 -11.87 11.31 14.30
C SER A 31 -10.75 12.14 14.92
N LEU A 32 -9.53 12.11 14.37
CA LEU A 32 -8.41 12.90 14.88
C LEU A 32 -8.61 14.40 14.63
N ILE A 33 -9.21 14.74 13.48
CA ILE A 33 -9.57 16.12 13.15
C ILE A 33 -10.65 16.63 14.11
N ASP A 34 -11.68 15.82 14.37
CA ASP A 34 -12.75 16.15 15.33
C ASP A 34 -12.21 16.35 16.75
N ASP A 35 -11.20 15.57 17.15
CA ASP A 35 -10.49 15.69 18.43
C ASP A 35 -9.53 16.91 18.48
N GLY A 36 -9.38 17.67 17.38
CA GLY A 36 -8.53 18.86 17.32
C GLY A 36 -7.03 18.56 17.25
N VAL A 37 -6.65 17.37 16.77
CA VAL A 37 -5.24 17.00 16.61
C VAL A 37 -4.63 17.77 15.44
N ASP A 38 -3.55 18.52 15.71
CA ASP A 38 -2.77 19.19 14.68
C ASP A 38 -1.96 18.15 13.89
N MET A 39 -2.36 17.91 12.64
CA MET A 39 -1.72 16.95 11.75
C MET A 39 -1.85 17.38 10.27
N PRO A 40 -0.91 16.96 9.41
CA PRO A 40 -1.03 17.18 7.97
C PRO A 40 -2.23 16.43 7.37
N ASP A 41 -2.78 16.98 6.29
CA ASP A 41 -3.84 16.33 5.52
C ASP A 41 -3.35 14.99 4.95
N ILE A 42 -4.21 13.96 4.99
CA ILE A 42 -3.85 12.62 4.53
C ILE A 42 -4.53 12.31 3.21
N VAL A 43 -3.72 11.99 2.19
CA VAL A 43 -4.20 11.53 0.88
C VAL A 43 -4.08 10.01 0.81
N ILE A 44 -5.22 9.32 0.92
CA ILE A 44 -5.30 7.86 0.96
C ILE A 44 -5.54 7.31 -0.46
N LEU A 45 -4.69 6.42 -0.94
CA LEU A 45 -4.77 5.89 -2.31
C LEU A 45 -4.64 4.36 -2.35
N PRO A 46 -5.61 3.63 -2.93
CA PRO A 46 -5.50 2.20 -3.17
C PRO A 46 -4.69 1.90 -4.45
N ALA A 47 -3.97 0.78 -4.46
CA ALA A 47 -3.24 0.29 -5.64
C ALA A 47 -3.32 -1.25 -5.75
N TYR A 48 -4.19 -1.73 -6.65
CA TYR A 48 -4.37 -3.17 -6.94
C TYR A 48 -4.76 -3.40 -8.40
N ALA A 49 -4.74 -4.67 -8.88
CA ALA A 49 -4.79 -4.99 -10.32
C ALA A 49 -6.06 -4.52 -11.03
N ALA A 50 -7.19 -4.71 -10.36
CA ALA A 50 -8.51 -4.40 -10.92
C ALA A 50 -8.84 -2.90 -10.88
N LEU A 51 -7.97 -2.06 -10.33
CA LEU A 51 -8.25 -0.64 -10.19
C LEU A 51 -8.24 0.04 -11.58
N PRO A 52 -9.22 0.90 -11.90
CA PRO A 52 -9.22 1.62 -13.17
C PRO A 52 -7.94 2.42 -13.38
N GLY A 53 -7.37 2.39 -14.59
CA GLY A 53 -6.06 3.00 -14.85
C GLY A 53 -5.97 4.50 -14.51
N GLY A 54 -7.08 5.24 -14.62
CA GLY A 54 -7.14 6.64 -14.19
C GLY A 54 -6.97 6.82 -12.67
N GLN A 55 -7.48 5.88 -11.87
CA GLN A 55 -7.31 5.90 -10.42
C GLN A 55 -5.91 5.41 -10.02
N GLN A 56 -5.40 4.38 -10.69
CA GLN A 56 -4.04 3.87 -10.46
C GLN A 56 -2.99 4.95 -10.71
N LYS A 57 -3.15 5.79 -11.74
CA LYS A 57 -2.24 6.90 -12.02
C LYS A 57 -2.14 7.93 -10.89
N LYS A 58 -3.16 8.05 -10.03
CA LYS A 58 -3.19 9.05 -8.94
C LYS A 58 -2.04 8.89 -7.95
N ILE A 59 -1.52 7.67 -7.78
CA ILE A 59 -0.40 7.40 -6.88
C ILE A 59 0.88 8.11 -7.31
N PHE A 60 1.03 8.42 -8.61
CA PHE A 60 2.20 9.10 -9.16
C PHE A 60 2.08 10.63 -9.17
N PHE A 61 0.89 11.19 -8.93
CA PHE A 61 0.75 12.64 -8.90
C PHE A 61 1.26 13.20 -7.57
N PRO A 62 1.89 14.39 -7.57
CA PRO A 62 2.25 15.07 -6.34
C PRO A 62 0.99 15.39 -5.52
N VAL A 63 1.15 15.42 -4.20
CA VAL A 63 0.12 15.94 -3.30
C VAL A 63 0.43 17.40 -2.96
N PRO A 64 -0.56 18.22 -2.55
CA PRO A 64 -0.33 19.58 -2.09
C PRO A 64 0.69 19.65 -0.95
N GLU A 65 1.25 20.84 -0.72
CA GLU A 65 2.10 21.08 0.45
C GLU A 65 1.33 20.81 1.74
N ASN A 66 2.04 20.33 2.77
CA ASN A 66 1.48 19.90 4.04
C ASN A 66 0.50 18.70 3.96
N CYS A 67 0.48 17.98 2.84
CA CYS A 67 -0.21 16.69 2.74
C CYS A 67 0.78 15.51 2.84
N ARG A 68 0.34 14.42 3.48
CA ARG A 68 1.02 13.13 3.45
C ARG A 68 0.22 12.12 2.62
N LYS A 69 0.86 11.55 1.61
CA LYS A 69 0.30 10.46 0.81
C LYS A 69 0.48 9.13 1.55
N VAL A 70 -0.58 8.32 1.61
CA VAL A 70 -0.56 6.94 2.10
C VAL A 70 -1.10 6.04 1.00
N VAL A 71 -0.23 5.17 0.48
CA VAL A 71 -0.57 4.22 -0.58
C VAL A 71 -0.70 2.82 0.00
N PHE A 72 -1.86 2.19 -0.16
CA PHE A 72 -2.07 0.78 0.18
C PHE A 72 -1.99 -0.05 -1.10
N ALA A 73 -1.02 -0.96 -1.20
CA ALA A 73 -0.71 -1.68 -2.42
C ALA A 73 -0.60 -3.19 -2.24
N THR A 74 -0.89 -3.95 -3.29
CA THR A 74 -0.47 -5.36 -3.39
C THR A 74 0.93 -5.46 -4.00
N ASN A 75 1.41 -6.70 -4.19
CA ASN A 75 2.65 -7.03 -4.92
C ASN A 75 2.75 -6.46 -6.35
N ILE A 76 1.69 -5.86 -6.89
CA ILE A 76 1.78 -5.14 -8.17
C ILE A 76 2.76 -3.96 -8.06
N ALA A 77 2.99 -3.47 -6.85
CA ALA A 77 4.05 -2.51 -6.58
C ALA A 77 5.48 -3.10 -6.64
N GLU A 78 5.66 -4.43 -6.68
CA GLU A 78 7.00 -5.06 -6.60
C GLU A 78 7.89 -4.71 -7.81
N THR A 79 7.36 -4.51 -9.02
CA THR A 79 8.23 -4.53 -10.22
C THR A 79 8.34 -3.23 -11.02
N SER A 80 7.64 -2.14 -10.69
CA SER A 80 7.87 -0.86 -11.40
C SER A 80 7.31 0.40 -10.74
N LEU A 81 6.84 0.32 -9.49
CA LEU A 81 6.09 1.42 -8.90
C LEU A 81 6.99 2.33 -8.07
N THR A 82 7.75 3.20 -8.72
CA THR A 82 8.45 4.30 -8.04
C THR A 82 7.43 5.37 -7.71
N VAL A 83 6.85 5.30 -6.51
CA VAL A 83 6.04 6.40 -5.97
C VAL A 83 7.02 7.41 -5.38
N ASP A 84 7.08 8.60 -5.96
CA ASP A 84 7.99 9.64 -5.47
C ASP A 84 7.64 10.06 -4.04
N GLY A 85 8.69 10.24 -3.22
CA GLY A 85 8.58 10.75 -1.87
C GLY A 85 8.16 9.74 -0.80
N ILE A 86 8.08 8.44 -1.13
CA ILE A 86 7.97 7.40 -0.10
C ILE A 86 9.23 7.47 0.78
N ALA A 87 9.02 7.63 2.09
CA ALA A 87 10.08 7.54 3.09
C ALA A 87 9.83 6.40 4.09
N TYR A 88 8.61 5.85 4.09
CA TYR A 88 8.19 4.82 5.03
C TYR A 88 7.52 3.68 4.28
N VAL A 89 7.99 2.46 4.54
CA VAL A 89 7.38 1.23 4.04
C VAL A 89 6.87 0.40 5.22
N ILE A 90 5.61 -0.03 5.14
CA ILE A 90 4.97 -0.96 6.08
C ILE A 90 4.74 -2.27 5.34
N ASP A 91 5.42 -3.34 5.74
CA ASP A 91 5.35 -4.64 5.07
C ASP A 91 5.11 -5.78 6.06
N PRO A 92 3.93 -6.42 6.05
CA PRO A 92 3.65 -7.63 6.82
C PRO A 92 4.43 -8.86 6.34
N GLY A 93 5.06 -8.79 5.17
CA GLY A 93 5.82 -9.90 4.59
C GLY A 93 4.93 -11.00 4.00
N LEU A 94 3.71 -10.66 3.58
CA LEU A 94 2.74 -11.61 3.01
C LEU A 94 2.37 -11.27 1.57
N VAL A 95 2.00 -12.30 0.80
CA VAL A 95 1.48 -12.20 -0.57
C VAL A 95 0.37 -13.21 -0.78
N LYS A 96 -0.63 -12.86 -1.61
CA LYS A 96 -1.60 -13.80 -2.16
C LYS A 96 -1.11 -14.31 -3.51
N GLN A 97 -0.74 -15.59 -3.59
CA GLN A 97 -0.24 -16.20 -4.83
C GLN A 97 -1.01 -17.45 -5.22
N ARG A 98 -1.02 -17.76 -6.52
CA ARG A 98 -1.58 -18.99 -7.04
C ARG A 98 -0.65 -20.15 -6.69
N ASN A 99 -1.19 -21.16 -6.02
CA ASN A 99 -0.48 -22.36 -5.65
C ASN A 99 -1.13 -23.56 -6.34
N PHE A 100 -0.35 -24.27 -7.13
CA PHE A 100 -0.80 -25.46 -7.84
C PHE A 100 -0.59 -26.70 -6.97
N ASN A 101 -1.66 -27.47 -6.75
CA ASN A 101 -1.57 -28.77 -6.11
C ASN A 101 -1.48 -29.88 -7.17
N ALA A 102 -0.29 -30.45 -7.33
CA ALA A 102 -0.04 -31.48 -8.34
C ALA A 102 -0.82 -32.80 -8.10
N SER A 103 -1.22 -33.11 -6.85
CA SER A 103 -1.97 -34.34 -6.56
C SER A 103 -3.45 -34.25 -6.92
N THR A 104 -4.03 -33.04 -6.87
CA THR A 104 -5.44 -32.80 -7.21
C THR A 104 -5.63 -32.13 -8.56
N GLY A 105 -4.58 -31.56 -9.15
CA GLY A 105 -4.64 -30.77 -10.39
C GLY A 105 -5.34 -29.42 -10.22
N ILE A 106 -5.56 -28.96 -8.99
CA ILE A 106 -6.31 -27.74 -8.68
C ILE A 106 -5.37 -26.61 -8.31
N ASP A 107 -5.66 -25.43 -8.85
CA ASP A 107 -5.06 -24.17 -8.42
C ASP A 107 -5.89 -23.51 -7.31
N SER A 108 -5.21 -23.09 -6.25
CA SER A 108 -5.81 -22.28 -5.18
C SER A 108 -5.06 -20.96 -5.01
N LEU A 109 -5.76 -19.94 -4.52
CA LEU A 109 -5.13 -18.69 -4.07
C LEU A 109 -4.86 -18.79 -2.58
N MET A 110 -3.60 -18.72 -2.17
CA MET A 110 -3.20 -18.80 -0.76
C MET A 110 -2.38 -17.59 -0.36
N ILE A 111 -2.57 -17.14 0.88
CA ILE A 111 -1.71 -16.15 1.52
C ILE A 111 -0.49 -16.89 2.07
N VAL A 112 0.71 -16.44 1.69
CA VAL A 112 1.97 -17.03 2.11
C VAL A 112 2.99 -15.95 2.45
N PRO A 113 4.04 -16.29 3.22
CA PRO A 113 5.19 -15.40 3.40
C PRO A 113 5.91 -15.11 2.08
N ILE A 114 6.37 -13.88 1.91
CA ILE A 114 7.21 -13.49 0.78
C ILE A 114 8.63 -14.04 0.93
N SER A 115 9.34 -14.13 -0.20
CA SER A 115 10.74 -14.52 -0.18
C SER A 115 11.61 -13.45 0.51
N ARG A 116 12.79 -13.84 1.00
CA ARG A 116 13.79 -12.88 1.52
C ARG A 116 14.21 -11.84 0.49
N VAL A 117 14.19 -12.19 -0.80
CA VAL A 117 14.53 -11.27 -1.90
C VAL A 117 13.42 -10.23 -2.07
N ALA A 118 12.16 -10.68 -2.10
CA ALA A 118 11.00 -9.79 -2.18
C ALA A 118 10.94 -8.82 -1.00
N ALA A 119 11.18 -9.32 0.23
CA ALA A 119 11.23 -8.47 1.42
C ALA A 119 12.31 -7.37 1.31
N LYS A 120 13.50 -7.70 0.81
CA LYS A 120 14.58 -6.71 0.57
C LYS A 120 14.18 -5.68 -0.49
N GLN A 121 13.50 -6.10 -1.55
CA GLN A 121 13.04 -5.22 -2.61
C GLN A 121 11.97 -4.24 -2.11
N ARG A 122 11.03 -4.72 -1.30
CA ARG A 122 10.00 -3.88 -0.65
C ARG A 122 10.63 -2.87 0.31
N ALA A 123 11.59 -3.31 1.13
CA ALA A 123 12.30 -2.41 2.03
C ALA A 123 13.07 -1.31 1.29
N GLY A 124 13.60 -1.59 0.10
CA GLY A 124 14.28 -0.61 -0.75
C GLY A 124 13.34 0.34 -1.50
N SER A 125 12.04 0.30 -1.24
CA SER A 125 11.06 1.25 -1.78
C SER A 125 10.91 2.51 -0.90
N ALA A 126 11.62 2.58 0.22
CA ALA A 126 11.81 3.77 1.06
C ALA A 126 13.17 4.42 0.81
#